data_AF-A0AAU4A151-F1
#
_entry.id   AF-A0AAU4A151-F1
#
_cell.length_a   1.000
_cell.length_b   1.000
_cell.length_c   1.000
_cell.angle_alpha   90.00
_cell.angle_beta   90.00
_cell.angle_gamma   90.00
#
_symmetry.space_group_name_H-M   'P 1'
#
loop_
_entity.id
_entity.type
_entity.pdbx_description
1 polymer ?
#
loop_
_entity_poly.entity_id
_entity_poly.type
_entity_poly.pdbx_seq_one_letter_code
_entity_poly.pdbx_strand_id
1 'polypeptide(L)'
;MFNEPDPDRRAAVIAENCAEDVVWHEPDRINRGRTDFVSRAAELLAEKPDWVFRPAGTPSELDDIGHLGFQYGPADGQPTAVNGMDIARTTDGVIVELYTIVTEIRQPLDRSRSPERRPLGQQGR
;
A
#
# COMPACT_ATOMS: atom_id res chain seq x y z
N MET A 1 -8.97 1.43 -8.08
CA MET A 1 -7.67 1.26 -8.75
C MET A 1 -6.95 0.00 -8.28
N PHE A 2 -6.30 -0.01 -7.11
CA PHE A 2 -5.46 -1.14 -6.68
C PHE A 2 -6.23 -2.41 -6.28
N ASN A 3 -7.37 -2.27 -5.63
CA ASN A 3 -8.20 -3.42 -5.22
C ASN A 3 -9.16 -3.92 -6.31
N GLU A 4 -9.21 -3.30 -7.51
CA GLU A 4 -10.16 -3.73 -8.55
C GLU A 4 -9.69 -5.04 -9.18
N PRO A 5 -10.40 -6.17 -8.98
CA PRO A 5 -9.95 -7.47 -9.47
C PRO A 5 -10.12 -7.63 -10.99
N ASP A 6 -11.12 -6.99 -11.58
CA ASP A 6 -11.41 -7.11 -13.00
C ASP A 6 -10.41 -6.27 -13.83
N PRO A 7 -9.63 -6.89 -14.74
CA PRO A 7 -8.59 -6.18 -15.49
C PRO A 7 -9.12 -5.00 -16.33
N ASP A 8 -10.29 -5.16 -16.96
CA ASP A 8 -10.86 -4.15 -17.86
C ASP A 8 -11.40 -2.97 -17.06
N ARG A 9 -12.09 -3.24 -15.94
CA ARG A 9 -12.52 -2.20 -15.00
C ARG A 9 -11.34 -1.49 -14.37
N ARG A 10 -10.27 -2.21 -14.03
CA ARG A 10 -9.04 -1.60 -13.48
C ARG A 10 -8.41 -0.65 -14.49
N ALA A 11 -8.29 -1.08 -15.75
CA ALA A 11 -7.78 -0.24 -16.83
C ALA A 11 -8.67 1.00 -17.06
N ALA A 12 -10.00 0.85 -17.02
CA ALA A 12 -10.94 1.97 -17.15
C ALA A 12 -10.79 2.99 -16.01
N VAL A 13 -10.71 2.52 -14.75
CA VAL A 13 -10.51 3.39 -13.58
C VAL A 13 -9.16 4.13 -13.68
N ILE A 14 -8.09 3.48 -14.13
CA ILE A 14 -6.80 4.14 -14.34
C ILE A 14 -6.88 5.17 -15.47
N ALA A 15 -7.56 4.86 -16.57
CA ALA A 15 -7.72 5.78 -17.69
C ALA A 15 -8.57 7.02 -17.32
N GLU A 16 -9.55 6.86 -16.44
CA GLU A 16 -10.40 7.94 -15.93
C GLU A 16 -9.64 8.85 -14.96
N ASN A 17 -8.80 8.29 -14.08
CA ASN A 17 -8.23 9.03 -12.94
C ASN A 17 -6.78 9.47 -13.14
N CYS A 18 -6.03 8.88 -14.09
CA CYS A 18 -4.61 9.17 -14.31
C CYS A 18 -4.36 9.72 -15.70
N ALA A 19 -3.38 10.62 -15.86
CA ALA A 19 -2.93 11.10 -17.16
C ALA A 19 -2.34 9.96 -18.00
N GLU A 20 -2.25 10.14 -19.32
CA GLU A 20 -1.69 9.11 -20.21
C GLU A 20 -0.22 8.81 -19.89
N ASP A 21 0.55 9.85 -19.55
CA ASP A 21 1.97 9.86 -19.20
C ASP A 21 2.24 9.86 -17.69
N VAL A 22 1.26 9.45 -16.89
CA VAL A 22 1.34 9.43 -15.42
C VAL A 22 2.61 8.73 -14.91
N VAL A 23 3.23 9.25 -13.85
CA VAL A 23 4.42 8.64 -13.24
C VAL A 23 4.11 8.18 -11.81
N TRP A 24 4.40 6.93 -11.48
CA TRP A 24 4.25 6.39 -10.12
C TRP A 24 5.60 6.05 -9.55
N HIS A 25 5.94 6.77 -8.49
CA HIS A 25 7.12 6.56 -7.67
C HIS A 25 6.78 5.62 -6.52
N GLU A 26 7.31 4.41 -6.58
CA GLU A 26 7.34 3.47 -5.47
C GLU A 26 8.71 3.53 -4.79
N PRO A 27 8.86 2.98 -3.57
CA PRO A 27 10.14 2.99 -2.86
C PRO A 27 11.31 2.36 -3.63
N ASP A 28 11.04 1.40 -4.52
CA ASP A 28 12.05 0.63 -5.24
C ASP A 28 12.02 0.78 -6.78
N ARG A 29 11.03 1.49 -7.34
CA ARG A 29 10.82 1.60 -8.79
C ARG A 29 10.03 2.83 -9.21
N ILE A 30 10.03 3.08 -10.52
CA ILE A 30 9.19 4.08 -11.16
C ILE A 30 8.43 3.43 -12.30
N ASN A 31 7.10 3.56 -12.32
CA ASN A 31 6.22 3.09 -13.39
C ASN A 31 5.81 4.27 -14.27
N ARG A 32 5.86 4.14 -15.61
CA ARG A 32 5.61 5.26 -16.53
C ARG A 32 4.46 4.97 -17.49
N GLY A 33 3.48 5.86 -17.46
CA GLY A 33 2.27 5.78 -18.26
C GLY A 33 1.25 4.76 -17.74
N ARG A 34 0.03 4.86 -18.27
CA ARG A 34 -1.11 4.04 -17.82
C ARG A 34 -0.88 2.54 -17.97
N THR A 35 -0.15 2.11 -19.00
CA THR A 35 0.14 0.68 -19.23
C THR A 35 0.96 0.10 -18.07
N ASP A 36 2.02 0.77 -17.64
CA ASP A 36 2.84 0.31 -16.51
C ASP A 36 2.04 0.34 -15.19
N PHE A 37 1.20 1.36 -14.99
CA PHE A 37 0.28 1.42 -13.84
C PHE A 37 -0.66 0.22 -13.77
N VAL A 38 -1.30 -0.11 -14.90
CA VAL A 38 -2.24 -1.25 -14.98
C VAL A 38 -1.52 -2.56 -14.68
N SER A 39 -0.33 -2.75 -15.28
CA SER A 39 0.51 -3.92 -15.05
C SER A 39 0.93 -4.02 -13.58
N ARG A 40 1.43 -2.93 -13.00
CA ARG A 40 1.88 -2.91 -11.61
C ARG A 40 0.74 -3.15 -10.61
N ALA A 41 -0.44 -2.56 -10.84
CA ALA A 41 -1.61 -2.82 -10.01
C ALA A 41 -2.07 -4.29 -10.11
N ALA A 42 -1.93 -4.92 -11.29
CA ALA A 42 -2.18 -6.35 -11.45
C ALA A 42 -1.16 -7.21 -10.70
N GLU A 43 0.12 -6.85 -10.74
CA GLU A 43 1.20 -7.51 -9.99
C GLU A 43 0.94 -7.47 -8.48
N LEU A 44 0.57 -6.31 -7.93
CA LEU A 44 0.25 -6.15 -6.51
C LEU A 44 -0.88 -7.08 -6.05
N LEU A 45 -1.90 -7.27 -6.88
CA LEU A 45 -2.99 -8.22 -6.60
C LEU A 45 -2.51 -9.69 -6.70
N ALA A 46 -1.63 -10.00 -7.65
CA ALA A 46 -1.11 -11.34 -7.85
C ALA A 46 -0.09 -11.75 -6.76
N GLU A 47 0.72 -10.82 -6.27
CA GLU A 47 1.72 -11.06 -5.22
C GLU A 47 1.07 -11.48 -3.89
N LYS A 48 -0.10 -10.91 -3.58
CA LYS A 48 -0.88 -11.20 -2.36
C LYS A 48 -2.40 -11.21 -2.62
N PRO A 49 -2.97 -12.29 -3.19
CA PRO A 49 -4.38 -12.33 -3.59
C PRO A 49 -5.38 -12.11 -2.45
N ASP A 50 -5.01 -12.47 -1.21
CA ASP A 50 -5.88 -12.34 -0.03
C ASP A 50 -5.67 -11.01 0.72
N TRP A 51 -4.84 -10.11 0.17
CA TRP A 51 -4.53 -8.82 0.79
C TRP A 51 -5.27 -7.69 0.09
N VAL A 52 -5.63 -6.68 0.86
CA VAL A 52 -6.37 -5.51 0.37
C VAL A 52 -5.73 -4.23 0.88
N PHE A 53 -5.76 -3.19 0.05
CA PHE A 53 -5.48 -1.83 0.45
C PHE A 53 -6.71 -1.25 1.17
N ARG A 54 -6.52 -0.63 2.33
CA ARG A 54 -7.58 0.07 3.07
C ARG A 54 -7.16 1.51 3.32
N PRO A 55 -8.06 2.48 3.15
CA PRO A 55 -7.76 3.86 3.53
C PRO A 55 -7.52 3.95 5.04
N ALA A 56 -6.50 4.72 5.41
CA ALA A 56 -6.14 5.02 6.79
C ALA A 56 -6.38 6.51 7.05
N GLY A 57 -7.54 6.81 7.62
CA GLY A 57 -7.99 8.19 7.85
C GLY A 57 -8.76 8.79 6.67
N THR A 58 -8.97 10.10 6.73
CA THR A 58 -9.71 10.85 5.71
C THR A 58 -8.74 11.39 4.66
N PRO A 59 -9.10 11.35 3.36
CA PRO A 59 -8.35 12.06 2.33
C PRO A 59 -8.19 13.55 2.66
N SER A 60 -7.08 14.13 2.27
CA SER A 60 -6.80 15.56 2.43
C SER A 60 -6.17 16.13 1.17
N GLU A 61 -6.43 17.40 0.88
CA GLU A 61 -5.91 18.09 -0.30
C GLU A 61 -5.35 19.47 0.03
N LEU A 62 -4.36 19.91 -0.76
CA LEU A 62 -3.82 21.25 -0.78
C LEU A 62 -3.36 21.57 -2.21
N ASP A 63 -3.97 22.59 -2.82
CA ASP A 63 -3.70 22.99 -4.20
C ASP A 63 -3.79 21.79 -5.18
N ASP A 64 -2.69 21.43 -5.84
CA ASP A 64 -2.61 20.33 -6.79
C ASP A 64 -2.21 19.00 -6.15
N ILE A 65 -2.12 18.93 -4.82
CA ILE A 65 -1.67 17.77 -4.05
C ILE A 65 -2.83 17.13 -3.28
N GLY A 66 -3.05 15.84 -3.52
CA GLY A 66 -3.89 14.97 -2.72
C GLY A 66 -3.06 14.01 -1.86
N HIS A 67 -3.56 13.65 -0.68
CA HIS A 67 -2.94 12.68 0.22
C HIS A 67 -3.98 11.72 0.79
N LEU A 68 -3.61 10.43 0.85
CA LEU A 68 -4.39 9.41 1.54
C LEU A 68 -3.46 8.37 2.17
N GLY A 69 -3.57 8.21 3.50
CA GLY A 69 -2.94 7.10 4.20
C GLY A 69 -3.53 5.77 3.78
N PHE A 70 -2.75 4.69 3.81
CA PHE A 70 -3.24 3.34 3.57
C PHE A 70 -2.67 2.31 4.55
N GLN A 71 -3.43 1.23 4.70
CA GLN A 71 -3.02 -0.03 5.30
C GLN A 71 -3.09 -1.12 4.23
N TYR A 72 -2.07 -1.95 4.11
CA TYR A 72 -2.04 -3.09 3.20
C TYR A 72 -1.75 -4.38 3.98
N GLY A 73 -2.60 -5.38 3.78
CA GLY A 73 -2.58 -6.61 4.57
C GLY A 73 -3.78 -7.51 4.32
N PRO A 74 -3.85 -8.68 4.98
CA PRO A 74 -4.95 -9.64 4.83
C PRO A 74 -6.35 -9.02 4.95
N ALA A 75 -7.32 -9.58 4.23
CA ALA A 75 -8.71 -9.10 4.20
C ALA A 75 -9.45 -9.13 5.57
N ASP A 76 -9.00 -9.96 6.51
CA ASP A 76 -9.51 -10.02 7.89
C ASP A 76 -8.95 -8.91 8.81
N GLY A 77 -7.93 -8.18 8.34
CA GLY A 77 -7.42 -6.97 8.96
C GLY A 77 -6.50 -7.18 10.16
N GLN A 78 -6.02 -8.40 10.46
CA GLN A 78 -5.12 -8.61 11.60
C GLN A 78 -3.99 -9.63 11.38
N PRO A 79 -2.73 -9.27 11.73
CA PRO A 79 -2.22 -7.92 11.97
C PRO A 79 -1.99 -7.15 10.64
N THR A 80 -2.14 -5.83 10.65
CA THR A 80 -1.76 -4.97 9.51
C THR A 80 -0.29 -5.16 9.18
N ALA A 81 0.02 -5.48 7.93
CA ALA A 81 1.38 -5.85 7.52
C ALA A 81 2.19 -4.65 7.02
N VAL A 82 1.56 -3.71 6.30
CA VAL A 82 2.22 -2.52 5.76
C VAL A 82 1.35 -1.30 6.00
N ASN A 83 1.96 -0.23 6.51
CA ASN A 83 1.35 1.09 6.58
C ASN A 83 2.11 2.04 5.66
N GLY A 84 1.39 2.96 5.05
CA GLY A 84 1.96 3.95 4.16
C GLY A 84 0.97 5.06 3.84
N MET A 85 1.31 5.83 2.82
CA MET A 85 0.44 6.82 2.23
C MET A 85 0.75 6.98 0.75
N ASP A 86 -0.26 7.38 0.01
CA ASP A 86 -0.13 7.86 -1.35
C ASP A 86 -0.29 9.38 -1.37
N ILE A 87 0.60 10.04 -2.11
CA ILE A 87 0.53 11.47 -2.42
C ILE A 87 0.35 11.59 -3.93
N ALA A 88 -0.75 12.18 -4.37
CA ALA A 88 -1.03 12.41 -5.77
C ALA A 88 -0.78 13.88 -6.12
N ARG A 89 0.02 14.14 -7.15
CA ARG A 89 0.01 15.43 -7.84
C ARG A 89 -1.00 15.36 -8.98
N THR A 90 -1.82 16.39 -9.12
CA THR A 90 -2.93 16.43 -10.06
C THR A 90 -2.87 17.64 -10.99
N THR A 91 -3.46 17.52 -12.17
CA THR A 91 -3.78 18.64 -13.05
C THR A 91 -5.24 18.49 -13.44
N ASP A 92 -6.07 19.51 -13.18
CA ASP A 92 -7.51 19.49 -13.45
C ASP A 92 -8.24 18.25 -12.88
N GLY A 93 -7.82 17.80 -11.69
CA GLY A 93 -8.38 16.63 -11.02
C GLY A 93 -7.87 15.28 -11.54
N VAL A 94 -6.95 15.26 -12.50
CA VAL A 94 -6.34 14.04 -13.05
C VAL A 94 -4.95 13.83 -12.43
N ILE A 95 -4.67 12.61 -11.96
CA ILE A 95 -3.36 12.26 -11.37
C ILE A 95 -2.29 12.25 -12.46
N VAL A 96 -1.29 13.11 -12.31
CA VAL A 96 -0.12 13.19 -13.21
C VAL A 96 1.12 12.56 -12.57
N GLU A 97 1.23 12.59 -11.24
CA GLU A 97 2.24 11.84 -10.49
C GLU A 97 1.63 11.22 -9.23
N LEU A 98 2.07 10.02 -8.89
CA LEU A 98 1.71 9.33 -7.65
C LEU A 98 3.00 8.95 -6.91
N TYR A 99 3.06 9.27 -5.62
CA TYR A 99 4.17 8.91 -4.74
C TYR A 99 3.67 8.01 -3.63
N THR A 100 4.16 6.77 -3.58
CA THR A 100 3.84 5.83 -2.51
C THR A 100 4.97 5.84 -1.49
N ILE A 101 4.64 6.20 -0.25
CA ILE A 101 5.57 6.18 0.87
C ILE A 101 5.16 5.07 1.82
N VAL A 102 6.04 4.09 2.03
CA VAL A 102 5.87 3.06 3.06
C VAL A 102 6.48 3.57 4.36
N THR A 103 5.65 3.69 5.40
CA THR A 103 6.07 4.22 6.70
C THR A 103 6.41 3.11 7.71
N GLU A 104 5.75 1.95 7.58
CA GLU A 104 5.99 0.81 8.47
C GLU A 104 5.76 -0.50 7.71
N ILE A 105 6.65 -1.48 7.91
CA ILE A 105 6.44 -2.87 7.52
C ILE A 105 6.51 -3.71 8.79
N ARG A 106 5.40 -4.31 9.18
CA ARG A 106 5.33 -5.23 10.32
C ARG A 106 5.69 -6.64 9.88
N GLN A 107 6.72 -7.19 10.50
CA GLN A 107 6.99 -8.62 10.39
C GLN A 107 5.97 -9.39 11.23
N PRO A 108 5.50 -10.57 10.76
CA PRO A 108 4.70 -11.45 11.59
C PRO A 108 5.43 -11.71 12.91
N LEU A 109 4.73 -11.58 14.03
CA LEU A 109 5.27 -11.97 15.33
C LEU A 109 5.76 -13.41 15.23
N ASP A 110 7.07 -13.61 15.35
CA ASP A 110 7.67 -14.93 15.48
C ASP A 110 7.19 -15.56 16.80
N ARG A 111 6.07 -16.30 16.72
CA ARG A 111 5.51 -17.02 17.88
C ARG A 111 6.38 -18.19 18.33
N SER A 112 7.45 -18.52 17.60
CA SER A 112 8.42 -19.55 17.98
C SER A 112 9.36 -19.10 19.10
N ARG A 113 9.55 -17.78 19.26
CA ARG A 113 10.36 -17.22 20.35
C ARG A 113 9.49 -16.92 21.57
N SER A 114 9.14 -17.99 22.30
CA SER A 114 8.72 -17.81 23.70
C SER A 114 9.88 -17.19 24.48
N PRO A 115 9.66 -16.15 25.30
CA PRO A 115 10.69 -15.73 26.24
C PRO A 115 10.92 -16.90 27.20
N GLU A 116 12.15 -17.41 27.21
CA GLU A 116 12.60 -18.42 28.15
C GLU A 116 12.22 -17.95 29.56
N ARG A 117 11.32 -18.69 30.22
CA ARG A 117 10.99 -18.43 31.61
C ARG A 117 12.27 -18.65 32.40
N ARG A 118 12.91 -17.56 32.85
CA ARG A 118 14.00 -17.65 33.83
C ARG A 118 13.48 -18.46 35.03
N PRO A 119 14.14 -19.56 35.43
CA PRO A 119 13.71 -20.31 36.60
C PRO A 119 13.77 -19.39 37.82
N LEU A 120 12.68 -19.31 38.56
CA LEU A 120 12.64 -18.68 39.87
C LEU A 120 13.39 -19.59 40.85
N GLY A 121 14.49 -19.07 41.40
CA GLY A 121 15.08 -19.58 42.64
C GLY A 121 16.18 -20.61 42.48
N GLN A 122 17.41 -20.19 42.75
CA GLN A 122 18.15 -20.64 43.94
C GLN A 122 19.07 -19.50 44.39
N GLN A 123 18.54 -18.60 45.21
CA GLN A 123 19.36 -17.98 46.25
C GLN A 123 19.12 -18.79 47.51
N GLY A 124 20.13 -19.54 47.93
CA GLY A 124 20.07 -20.44 49.07
C GLY A 124 21.46 -20.71 49.60
N ARG A 125 21.83 -19.85 50.56
CA ARG A 125 22.95 -19.91 51.53
C ARG A 125 24.36 -19.61 51.05
#